data_AF-A0A9C9JMW0-F1
#
_entry.id   AF-A0A9C9JMW0-F1
#
_cell.length_a   1.000
_cell.length_b   1.000
_cell.length_c   1.000
_cell.angle_alpha   90.00
_cell.angle_beta   90.00
_cell.angle_gamma   90.00
#
_symmetry.space_group_name_H-M   'P 1'
#
loop_
_entity.id
_entity.type
_entity.pdbx_description
1 polymer ?
#
loop_
_entity_poly.entity_id
_entity_poly.type
_entity_poly.pdbx_seq_one_letter_code
_entity_poly.pdbx_strand_id
1 'polypeptide(L)' 'MAKTDPHDIYLVNELYSDEERLVYQTVLDWVRERYLPLIEEHYEAGTFPTELAAELAELGVFGATLPEQYG' A
#
# COMPACT_ATOMS: atom_id res chain seq x y z
N MET A 1 -21.33 -18.76 8.36
CA MET A 1 -20.97 -17.50 9.02
C MET A 1 -19.71 -17.00 8.34
N ALA A 2 -19.73 -15.77 7.81
CA ALA A 2 -18.51 -15.17 7.28
C ALA A 2 -17.45 -15.18 8.38
N LYS A 3 -16.25 -15.69 8.06
CA LYS A 3 -15.12 -15.76 8.98
C LYS A 3 -14.68 -14.31 9.24
N THR A 4 -14.91 -13.81 10.45
CA THR A 4 -14.51 -12.45 10.83
C THR A 4 -12.99 -12.34 10.77
N ASP A 5 -12.48 -11.39 10.00
CA ASP A 5 -11.07 -11.03 10.03
C ASP A 5 -10.76 -10.34 11.37
N PRO A 6 -9.85 -10.86 12.21
CA PRO A 6 -9.49 -10.18 13.46
C PRO A 6 -8.85 -8.81 13.24
N HIS A 7 -8.34 -8.51 12.04
CA HIS A 7 -7.81 -7.21 11.66
C HIS A 7 -8.87 -6.25 11.10
N ASP A 8 -10.10 -6.73 10.83
CA ASP A 8 -11.21 -5.92 10.31
C ASP A 8 -12.55 -6.30 10.98
N ILE A 9 -12.60 -6.14 12.31
CA ILE A 9 -13.78 -6.48 13.12
C ILE A 9 -15.03 -5.63 12.82
N TYR A 10 -14.85 -4.44 12.24
CA TYR A 10 -15.92 -3.52 11.89
C TYR A 10 -16.31 -3.58 10.41
N LEU A 11 -15.72 -4.50 9.64
CA LEU A 11 -15.97 -4.64 8.20
C LEU A 11 -15.73 -3.32 7.46
N VAL A 12 -14.69 -2.58 7.83
CA VAL A 12 -14.31 -1.31 7.21
C VAL A 12 -14.06 -1.50 5.72
N ASN A 13 -13.52 -2.66 5.32
CA ASN A 13 -13.33 -2.99 3.92
C ASN A 13 -14.65 -3.01 3.13
N GLU A 14 -15.80 -3.27 3.77
CA GLU A 14 -17.12 -3.25 3.13
C GLU A 14 -17.60 -1.82 2.82
N LEU A 15 -17.00 -0.79 3.44
CA LEU A 15 -17.36 0.62 3.21
C LEU A 15 -16.73 1.20 1.95
N TYR A 16 -15.68 0.58 1.43
CA TYR A 16 -15.00 1.02 0.22
C TYR A 16 -15.76 0.64 -1.06
N SER A 17 -15.56 1.43 -2.12
CA SER A 17 -15.87 1.02 -3.48
C SER A 17 -14.92 -0.09 -3.95
N ASP A 18 -15.28 -0.76 -5.05
CA ASP A 18 -14.42 -1.82 -5.62
C ASP A 18 -13.07 -1.26 -6.11
N GLU A 19 -13.05 -0.02 -6.59
CA GLU A 19 -11.83 0.67 -7.00
C GLU A 19 -10.92 0.97 -5.80
N GLU A 20 -11.47 1.52 -4.71
CA GLU A 20 -10.71 1.78 -3.49
C GLU A 20 -10.15 0.49 -2.87
N ARG A 21 -10.92 -0.61 -2.90
CA ARG A 21 -10.42 -1.92 -2.46
C ARG A 21 -9.29 -2.43 -3.33
N LEU A 22 -9.38 -2.24 -4.65
CA LEU A 22 -8.33 -2.64 -5.58
C LEU A 22 -7.04 -1.88 -5.28
N VAL A 23 -7.11 -0.55 -5.13
CA VAL A 23 -5.96 0.28 -4.76
C VAL A 23 -5.35 -0.19 -3.43
N TYR A 24 -6.17 -0.40 -2.41
CA TYR A 24 -5.71 -0.90 -1.11
C TYR A 24 -4.98 -2.24 -1.23
N GLN A 25 -5.57 -3.20 -1.95
CA GLN A 25 -5.01 -4.53 -2.12
C GLN A 25 -3.69 -4.50 -2.90
N THR A 26 -3.61 -3.72 -3.98
CA THR A 26 -2.39 -3.55 -4.77
C THR A 26 -1.23 -3.01 -3.94
N VAL A 27 -1.48 -1.96 -3.13
CA VAL A 27 -0.44 -1.40 -2.25
C VAL A 27 -0.04 -2.39 -1.16
N LEU A 28 -1.01 -3.10 -0.57
CA LEU A 28 -0.75 -4.09 0.48
C LEU A 28 0.14 -5.24 -0.03
N ASP A 29 -0.14 -5.75 -1.23
CA ASP A 29 0.65 -6.82 -1.83
C ASP A 29 2.06 -6.33 -2.18
N TRP A 30 2.19 -5.12 -2.73
CA TRP A 30 3.50 -4.51 -2.95
C TRP A 30 4.30 -4.35 -1.65
N VAL A 31 3.68 -3.89 -0.56
CA VAL A 31 4.36 -3.78 0.75
C VAL A 31 4.87 -5.15 1.21
N ARG A 32 4.04 -6.19 1.08
CA ARG A 32 4.41 -7.55 1.51
C ARG A 32 5.56 -8.13 0.69
N GLU A 33 5.54 -7.94 -0.62
CA GLU A 33 6.48 -8.56 -1.54
C GLU A 33 7.79 -7.76 -1.71
N ARG A 34 7.71 -6.43 -1.66
CA ARG A 34 8.82 -5.53 -2.01
C ARG A 34 9.43 -4.84 -0.80
N TYR A 35 8.60 -4.35 0.12
CA TYR A 35 9.06 -3.51 1.23
C TYR A 35 9.44 -4.31 2.49
N LEU A 36 8.57 -5.22 2.94
CA LEU A 36 8.80 -6.01 4.15
C LEU A 36 10.13 -6.79 4.16
N PRO A 37 10.64 -7.33 3.03
CA PRO A 37 11.94 -8.01 3.04
C PRO A 37 13.14 -7.09 3.32
N LEU A 38 13.01 -5.77 3.11
CA LEU A 38 14.13 -4.82 3.17
C LEU A 38 14.11 -3.94 4.42
N ILE A 39 12.96 -3.83 5.10
CA ILE A 39 12.77 -2.82 6.15
C ILE A 39 13.69 -3.03 7.37
N GLU A 40 14.04 -4.26 7.72
CA GLU A 40 14.88 -4.54 8.89
C GLU A 40 16.28 -3.90 8.74
N GLU A 41 16.95 -4.15 7.61
CA GLU A 41 18.28 -3.58 7.32
C GLU A 41 18.24 -2.05 7.27
N HIS A 42 17.25 -1.48 6.57
CA HIS A 42 17.12 -0.04 6.46
C HIS A 42 16.78 0.64 7.79
N TYR A 43 15.99 -0.01 8.64
CA TYR A 43 15.68 0.46 9.98
C TYR A 43 16.92 0.54 10.85
N GLU A 44 17.74 -0.53 10.89
CA GLU A 44 18.99 -0.56 11.66
C GLU A 44 20.01 0.48 11.16
N ALA A 45 20.10 0.65 9.84
CA ALA A 45 21.02 1.59 9.22
C ALA A 45 20.54 3.05 9.24
N GLY A 46 19.27 3.31 9.59
CA GLY A 46 18.66 4.65 9.53
C GLY A 46 18.58 5.19 8.10
N THR A 47 18.32 4.32 7.12
CA THR A 47 18.28 4.65 5.69
C THR A 47 16.89 4.35 5.09
N PHE A 48 16.70 4.67 3.81
CA PHE A 48 15.48 4.37 3.07
C PHE A 48 15.82 3.67 1.75
N PRO A 49 15.07 2.63 1.33
CA PRO A 49 15.27 1.94 0.06
C PRO A 49 14.84 2.84 -1.10
N THR A 50 15.72 3.74 -1.53
CA THR A 50 15.44 4.72 -2.61
C THR A 50 15.09 4.08 -3.95
N GLU A 51 15.56 2.86 -4.19
CA GLU A 51 15.23 2.04 -5.35
C GLU A 51 13.73 1.73 -5.44
N LEU A 52 13.05 1.60 -4.29
CA LEU A 52 11.60 1.35 -4.23
C LEU A 52 10.78 2.62 -4.52
N ALA A 53 11.39 3.81 -4.48
CA ALA A 53 10.67 5.06 -4.74
C ALA A 53 10.14 5.14 -6.18
N ALA A 54 10.86 4.57 -7.15
CA ALA A 54 10.41 4.51 -8.54
C ALA A 54 9.16 3.62 -8.68
N GLU A 55 9.15 2.45 -8.02
CA GLU A 55 8.00 1.54 -8.03
C GLU A 55 6.76 2.19 -7.40
N LEU A 56 6.94 2.92 -6.29
CA LEU A 56 5.84 3.67 -5.66
C LEU A 56 5.28 4.76 -6.59
N ALA A 57 6.14 5.42 -7.37
CA ALA A 57 5.68 6.38 -8.37
C ALA A 57 4.86 5.71 -9.49
N GLU A 58 5.29 4.54 -9.95
CA GLU A 58 4.55 3.75 -10.95
C GLU A 58 3.19 3.24 -10.43
N LEU A 59 3.08 2.97 -9.12
CA LEU A 59 1.82 2.64 -8.46
C LEU A 59 0.88 3.85 -8.29
N GLY A 60 1.32 5.06 -8.61
CA GLY A 60 0.50 6.27 -8.52
C GLY A 60 0.21 6.72 -7.09
N VAL A 61 0.98 6.27 -6.09
CA VAL A 61 0.72 6.64 -4.68
C VAL A 61 1.12 8.09 -4.36
N PHE A 62 2.06 8.65 -5.12
CA PHE A 62 2.48 10.03 -4.95
C PHE A 62 1.48 10.97 -5.61
N GLY A 63 0.73 11.70 -4.79
CA GLY A 63 -0.29 12.61 -5.31
C GLY A 63 -1.54 11.89 -5.80
N ALA A 64 -1.89 10.73 -5.24
CA ALA A 64 -3.07 9.93 -5.63
C ALA A 64 -4.42 10.69 -5.62
N THR A 65 -4.50 11.85 -4.97
CA THR A 65 -5.68 12.72 -4.93
C THR A 65 -5.58 13.96 -5.81
N LEU A 66 -4.42 14.18 -6.46
CA LEU A 66 -4.25 15.26 -7.40
C LEU A 66 -5.01 14.94 -8.69
N PRO A 67 -5.57 15.97 -9.36
CA PRO A 67 -6.15 15.77 -10.68
C PRO A 67 -5.11 15.21 -11.66
N GLU A 68 -5.52 14.25 -12.50
CA GLU A 68 -4.65 13.59 -13.50
C GLU A 68 -3.88 14.57 -14.40
N GLN A 69 -4.40 15.79 -14.61
CA GLN A 69 -3.70 16.82 -15.38
C GLN A 69 -2.35 17.25 -14.78
N TYR A 70 -2.04 16.85 -13.54
CA TYR A 70 -0.79 17.12 -12.84
C TYR A 70 0.11 15.88 -12.69
N GLY A 71 -0.31 14.73 -13.21
CA GLY A 71 0.38 13.44 -13.07
C GLY A 71 -0.56 12.29 -13.33
#